data_AF-A0A7Y5GFQ9-F1
#
_entry.id   AF-A0A7Y5GFQ9-F1
#
_cell.length_a   1.000
_cell.length_b   1.000
_cell.length_c   1.000
_cell.angle_alpha   90.00
_cell.angle_beta   90.00
_cell.angle_gamma   90.00
#
_symmetry.space_group_name_H-M   'P 1'
#
loop_
_entity.id
_entity.type
_entity.pdbx_description
1 polymer ?
#
loop_
_entity_poly.entity_id
_entity_poly.type
_entity_poly.pdbx_seq_one_letter_code
_entity_poly.pdbx_strand_id
1 'polypeptide(L)'
;MGVVQKGPVHPLFFDPRYRPEHSHGRQFKSDLGWTPPWGPDLTIRQFSEMERLWAAGVADLWQVVANATPECRREAVRELGVAKTLLAQIRSVIHIARFYALRERLTDAPDKTLAASLVNEMAAIAEQELRNARDALPAVYADSRLGYANSGNNDQIGVPRAGVYSAASIEKKITQLVRLLQEEIPACRRTHGLANPKKNTEPIQ
;
A
#
# COMPACT_ATOMS: atom_id res chain seq x y z
N MET A 1 -8.57 -13.46 -0.69
CA MET A 1 -7.74 -12.44 -0.01
C MET A 1 -7.59 -11.25 -0.94
N GLY A 2 -7.98 -10.06 -0.49
CA GLY A 2 -8.06 -8.85 -1.34
C GLY A 2 -7.07 -7.76 -0.94
N VAL A 3 -7.19 -6.60 -1.60
CA VAL A 3 -6.38 -5.39 -1.35
C VAL A 3 -6.35 -5.03 0.14
N VAL A 4 -7.50 -5.12 0.82
CA VAL A 4 -7.65 -4.80 2.25
C VAL A 4 -6.73 -5.63 3.15
N GLN A 5 -6.53 -6.92 2.87
CA GLN A 5 -5.73 -7.81 3.71
C GLN A 5 -4.23 -7.80 3.33
N LYS A 6 -3.93 -7.44 2.08
CA LYS A 6 -2.58 -7.51 1.51
C LYS A 6 -1.94 -6.14 1.29
N GLY A 7 -2.57 -5.06 1.75
CA GLY A 7 -2.14 -3.68 1.52
C GLY A 7 -0.62 -3.49 1.53
N PRO A 8 0.09 -3.86 2.62
CA PRO A 8 1.53 -3.62 2.76
C PRO A 8 2.41 -4.26 1.69
N VAL A 9 1.91 -5.27 0.96
CA VAL A 9 2.66 -6.00 -0.06
C VAL A 9 2.01 -5.99 -1.44
N HIS A 10 0.84 -5.35 -1.55
CA HIS A 10 0.11 -5.29 -2.79
C HIS A 10 0.83 -4.33 -3.76
N PRO A 11 1.27 -4.78 -4.95
CA PRO A 11 1.93 -3.92 -5.93
C PRO A 11 1.00 -2.83 -6.47
N LEU A 12 1.58 -1.73 -6.97
CA LEU A 12 0.85 -0.77 -7.80
C LEU A 12 1.00 -1.17 -9.27
N PHE A 13 0.03 -1.91 -9.81
CA PHE A 13 0.09 -2.37 -11.20
C PHE A 13 -0.19 -1.23 -12.18
N PHE A 14 0.81 -0.90 -12.99
CA PHE A 14 0.66 0.10 -14.05
C PHE A 14 -0.14 -0.44 -15.25
N ASP A 15 0.09 -1.70 -15.66
CA ASP A 15 -0.72 -2.34 -16.71
C ASP A 15 -1.96 -3.05 -16.10
N PRO A 16 -3.19 -2.62 -16.41
CA PRO A 16 -4.41 -3.27 -15.90
C PRO A 16 -4.60 -4.70 -16.41
N ARG A 17 -3.97 -5.07 -17.53
CA ARG A 17 -4.05 -6.41 -18.12
C ARG A 17 -3.16 -7.42 -17.39
N TYR A 18 -2.18 -6.96 -16.63
CA TYR A 18 -1.32 -7.85 -15.86
C TYR A 18 -2.13 -8.53 -14.76
N ARG A 19 -2.24 -9.86 -14.84
CA ARG A 19 -2.90 -10.73 -13.86
C ARG A 19 -1.85 -11.70 -13.31
N PRO A 20 -1.28 -11.47 -12.10
CA PRO A 20 -0.31 -12.39 -11.56
C PRO A 20 -0.97 -13.75 -11.27
N GLU A 21 -0.44 -14.80 -11.88
CA GLU A 21 -0.91 -16.17 -11.65
C GLU A 21 -0.58 -16.60 -10.21
N HIS A 22 -1.62 -16.67 -9.38
CA HIS A 22 -1.55 -17.27 -8.04
C HIS A 22 -2.75 -18.18 -7.83
N SER A 23 -2.57 -19.19 -6.97
CA SER A 23 -3.62 -20.14 -6.56
C SER A 23 -4.93 -19.42 -6.23
N HIS A 24 -6.05 -20.00 -6.65
CA HIS A 24 -7.42 -19.53 -6.41
C HIS A 24 -7.58 -18.92 -5.00
N GLY A 25 -8.04 -17.67 -4.94
CA GLY A 25 -8.29 -16.95 -3.68
C GLY A 25 -7.11 -16.19 -3.06
N ARG A 26 -5.88 -16.30 -3.58
CA ARG A 26 -4.69 -15.53 -3.11
C ARG A 26 -4.20 -14.46 -4.09
N GLN A 27 -4.96 -14.14 -5.13
CA GLN A 27 -4.54 -13.22 -6.17
C GLN A 27 -4.50 -11.76 -5.70
N PHE A 28 -3.49 -11.01 -6.17
CA PHE A 28 -3.52 -9.55 -6.13
C PHE A 28 -4.60 -9.03 -7.10
N LYS A 29 -5.07 -7.80 -6.88
CA LYS A 29 -6.07 -7.14 -7.73
C LYS A 29 -5.41 -6.01 -8.51
N SER A 30 -5.51 -6.04 -9.83
CA SER A 30 -5.03 -4.95 -10.70
C SER A 30 -6.16 -4.02 -11.15
N ASP A 31 -7.33 -4.08 -10.54
CA ASP A 31 -8.51 -3.24 -10.82
C ASP A 31 -9.26 -2.85 -9.54
N LEU A 32 -10.30 -2.04 -9.69
CA LEU A 32 -11.19 -1.58 -8.62
C LEU A 32 -12.38 -2.52 -8.36
N GLY A 33 -12.38 -3.75 -8.92
CA GLY A 33 -13.48 -4.71 -8.75
C GLY A 33 -13.71 -5.21 -7.31
N TRP A 34 -12.87 -4.78 -6.36
CA TRP A 34 -12.99 -5.08 -4.93
C TRP A 34 -13.72 -3.99 -4.12
N THR A 35 -14.12 -2.88 -4.75
CA THR A 35 -14.85 -1.78 -4.10
C THR A 35 -16.39 -1.89 -4.12
N PRO A 36 -17.05 -2.75 -4.93
CA PRO A 36 -18.50 -2.94 -4.83
C PRO A 36 -18.97 -3.47 -3.46
N PRO A 37 -20.21 -3.16 -3.05
CA PRO A 37 -21.22 -2.37 -3.77
C PRO A 37 -21.02 -0.85 -3.69
N TRP A 38 -20.08 -0.36 -2.89
CA TRP A 38 -19.96 1.06 -2.55
C TRP A 38 -19.20 1.90 -3.57
N GLY A 39 -18.39 1.27 -4.41
CA GLY A 39 -17.57 1.94 -5.43
C GLY A 39 -16.29 2.56 -4.86
N PRO A 40 -15.37 3.01 -5.74
CA PRO A 40 -14.05 3.49 -5.35
C PRO A 40 -14.09 4.78 -4.52
N ASP A 41 -14.98 5.72 -4.84
CA ASP A 41 -15.03 7.02 -4.17
C ASP A 41 -15.49 6.91 -2.71
N LEU A 42 -16.52 6.09 -2.43
CA LEU A 42 -16.96 5.88 -1.06
C LEU A 42 -15.93 5.05 -0.29
N THR A 43 -15.32 4.05 -0.95
CA THR A 43 -14.23 3.25 -0.36
C THR A 43 -13.06 4.15 0.08
N ILE A 44 -12.55 5.00 -0.81
CA ILE A 44 -11.45 5.93 -0.49
C ILE A 44 -11.83 6.86 0.66
N ARG A 45 -13.05 7.42 0.65
CA ARG A 45 -13.53 8.30 1.72
C ARG A 45 -13.54 7.61 3.08
N GLN A 46 -14.12 6.42 3.16
CA GLN A 46 -14.22 5.68 4.43
C GLN A 46 -12.86 5.22 4.94
N PHE A 47 -11.98 4.72 4.07
CA PHE A 47 -10.62 4.36 4.48
C PHE A 47 -9.78 5.58 4.87
N SER A 48 -10.00 6.76 4.25
CA SER A 48 -9.32 7.99 4.64
C SER A 48 -9.74 8.44 6.05
N GLU A 49 -11.02 8.30 6.40
CA GLU A 49 -11.46 8.58 7.77
C GLU A 49 -10.91 7.57 8.78
N MET A 50 -10.88 6.28 8.41
CA MET A 50 -10.24 5.25 9.21
C MET A 50 -8.74 5.53 9.42
N GLU A 51 -8.03 5.97 8.37
CA GLU A 51 -6.61 6.35 8.45
C GLU A 51 -6.41 7.49 9.43
N ARG A 52 -7.23 8.54 9.35
CA ARG A 52 -7.15 9.71 10.22
C ARG A 52 -7.31 9.32 11.70
N LEU A 53 -8.34 8.53 12.01
CA LEU A 53 -8.63 8.08 13.38
C LEU A 53 -7.54 7.13 13.89
N TRP A 54 -7.09 6.19 13.06
CA TRP A 54 -6.07 5.23 13.42
C TRP A 54 -4.69 5.90 13.62
N ALA A 55 -4.35 6.88 12.79
CA ALA A 55 -3.13 7.66 12.91
C ALA A 55 -3.07 8.43 14.25
N ALA A 56 -4.21 8.96 14.72
CA ALA A 56 -4.29 9.57 16.05
C ALA A 56 -3.99 8.54 17.16
N GLY A 57 -4.59 7.34 17.09
CA GLY A 57 -4.31 6.27 18.06
C GLY A 57 -2.84 5.77 18.02
N VAL A 58 -2.22 5.75 16.85
CA VAL A 58 -0.77 5.46 16.72
C VAL A 58 0.07 6.55 17.40
N ALA A 59 -0.32 7.82 17.28
CA ALA A 59 0.36 8.92 17.97
C ALA A 59 0.22 8.80 19.50
N ASP A 60 -0.94 8.37 20.00
CA ASP A 60 -1.13 8.10 21.43
C ASP A 60 -0.23 6.94 21.91
N LEU A 61 -0.14 5.85 21.14
CA LEU A 61 0.76 4.73 21.46
C LEU A 61 2.24 5.11 21.46
N TRP A 62 2.65 6.06 20.62
CA TRP A 62 3.99 6.65 20.69
C TRP A 62 4.25 7.31 22.04
N GLN A 63 3.28 8.05 22.58
CA GLN A 63 3.40 8.65 23.91
C GLN A 63 3.44 7.59 25.01
N VAL A 64 2.68 6.50 24.87
CA VAL A 64 2.74 5.36 25.80
C VAL A 64 4.14 4.76 25.82
N VAL A 65 4.76 4.52 24.66
CA VAL A 65 6.13 4.00 24.56
C VAL A 65 7.14 4.95 25.21
N ALA A 66 7.00 6.25 24.98
CA ALA A 66 7.90 7.26 25.55
C ALA A 66 7.87 7.27 27.08
N ASN A 67 6.68 7.10 27.67
CA ASN A 67 6.44 7.15 29.11
C ASN A 67 6.47 5.77 29.80
N ALA A 68 6.66 4.69 29.05
CA ALA A 68 6.69 3.34 29.62
C ALA A 68 7.89 3.13 30.54
N THR A 69 7.65 2.49 31.68
CA THR A 69 8.70 2.01 32.57
C THR A 69 9.59 0.98 31.84
N PRO A 70 10.84 0.77 32.29
CA PRO A 70 11.75 -0.17 31.62
C PRO A 70 11.16 -1.58 31.44
N GLU A 71 10.36 -2.05 32.40
CA GLU A 71 9.75 -3.39 32.40
C GLU A 71 8.66 -3.51 31.33
N CYS A 72 7.88 -2.44 31.09
CA CYS A 72 6.77 -2.41 30.14
C CYS A 72 7.17 -1.96 28.73
N ARG A 73 8.31 -1.26 28.60
CA ARG A 73 8.74 -0.62 27.35
C ARG A 73 8.82 -1.60 26.17
N ARG A 74 9.30 -2.82 26.40
CA ARG A 74 9.43 -3.83 25.34
C ARG A 74 8.07 -4.18 24.73
N GLU A 75 7.06 -4.45 25.56
CA GLU A 75 5.72 -4.79 25.06
C GLU A 75 5.03 -3.57 24.45
N ALA A 76 5.20 -2.37 25.03
CA ALA A 76 4.68 -1.14 24.45
C ALA A 76 5.22 -0.89 23.01
N VAL A 77 6.52 -1.13 22.78
CA VAL A 77 7.12 -1.03 21.44
C VAL A 77 6.53 -2.06 20.47
N ARG A 78 6.24 -3.27 20.93
CA ARG A 78 5.62 -4.32 20.11
C ARG A 78 4.19 -3.94 19.70
N GLU A 79 3.39 -3.43 20.63
CA GLU A 79 2.02 -2.99 20.34
C GLU A 79 1.99 -1.75 19.43
N LEU A 80 2.95 -0.83 19.58
CA LEU A 80 3.16 0.24 18.61
C LEU A 80 3.49 -0.32 17.21
N GLY A 81 4.32 -1.37 17.13
CA GLY A 81 4.64 -2.06 15.88
C GLY A 81 3.40 -2.64 15.18
N VAL A 82 2.49 -3.26 15.95
CA VAL A 82 1.20 -3.75 15.45
C VAL A 82 0.36 -2.60 14.89
N ALA A 83 0.20 -1.53 15.67
CA ALA A 83 -0.62 -0.39 15.28
C ALA A 83 -0.06 0.33 14.03
N LYS A 84 1.27 0.51 13.94
CA LYS A 84 1.93 1.08 12.74
C LYS A 84 1.72 0.21 11.50
N THR A 85 1.76 -1.11 11.65
CA THR A 85 1.58 -2.03 10.52
C THR A 85 0.15 -2.00 10.00
N LEU A 86 -0.84 -1.92 10.89
CA LEU A 86 -2.24 -1.74 10.52
C LEU A 86 -2.48 -0.38 9.84
N LEU A 87 -1.85 0.70 10.33
CA LEU A 87 -1.89 2.01 9.68
C LEU A 87 -1.35 1.94 8.25
N ALA A 88 -0.21 1.27 8.05
CA ALA A 88 0.40 1.12 6.74
C ALA A 88 -0.49 0.32 5.78
N GLN A 89 -1.22 -0.67 6.29
CA GLN A 89 -2.20 -1.43 5.52
C GLN A 89 -3.37 -0.56 5.07
N ILE A 90 -3.93 0.27 5.96
CA ILE A 90 -5.00 1.23 5.63
C ILE A 90 -4.54 2.21 4.54
N ARG A 91 -3.34 2.79 4.71
CA ARG A 91 -2.74 3.70 3.71
C ARG A 91 -2.56 3.04 2.35
N SER A 92 -2.08 1.80 2.33
CA SER A 92 -1.92 1.05 1.09
C SER A 92 -3.24 0.88 0.34
N VAL A 93 -4.35 0.59 1.05
CA VAL A 93 -5.68 0.47 0.44
C VAL A 93 -6.07 1.77 -0.26
N ILE A 94 -5.85 2.92 0.39
CA ILE A 94 -6.13 4.25 -0.17
C ILE A 94 -5.25 4.51 -1.40
N HIS A 95 -3.95 4.28 -1.30
CA HIS A 95 -3.00 4.52 -2.38
C HIS A 95 -3.31 3.65 -3.61
N ILE A 96 -3.61 2.36 -3.41
CA ILE A 96 -3.96 1.43 -4.49
C ILE A 96 -5.25 1.88 -5.19
N ALA A 97 -6.29 2.22 -4.42
CA ALA A 97 -7.56 2.68 -4.98
C ALA A 97 -7.38 3.97 -5.80
N ARG A 98 -6.68 4.98 -5.23
CA ARG A 98 -6.41 6.24 -5.93
C ARG A 98 -5.56 6.03 -7.18
N PHE A 99 -4.52 5.20 -7.10
CA PHE A 99 -3.63 4.93 -8.22
C PHE A 99 -4.39 4.28 -9.39
N TYR A 100 -5.26 3.29 -9.11
CA TYR A 100 -6.05 2.65 -10.17
C TYR A 100 -7.11 3.58 -10.76
N ALA A 101 -7.76 4.40 -9.94
CA ALA A 101 -8.71 5.40 -10.44
C ALA A 101 -8.04 6.41 -11.38
N LEU A 102 -6.82 6.88 -11.05
CA LEU A 102 -6.06 7.78 -11.91
C LEU A 102 -5.59 7.10 -13.19
N ARG A 103 -5.14 5.84 -13.10
CA ARG A 103 -4.72 5.05 -14.26
C ARG A 103 -5.87 4.82 -15.24
N GLU A 104 -7.07 4.54 -14.74
CA GLU A 104 -8.27 4.41 -15.57
C GLU A 104 -8.57 5.75 -16.28
N ARG A 105 -8.59 6.86 -15.53
CA ARG A 105 -8.78 8.22 -16.12
C ARG A 105 -7.70 8.61 -17.13
N LEU A 106 -6.47 8.13 -16.96
CA LEU A 106 -5.36 8.42 -17.89
C LEU A 106 -5.59 7.77 -19.26
N THR A 107 -6.25 6.61 -19.28
CA THR A 107 -6.59 5.91 -20.54
C THR A 107 -7.54 6.74 -21.40
N ASP A 108 -8.44 7.50 -20.76
CA ASP A 108 -9.46 8.32 -21.39
C ASP A 108 -9.08 9.82 -21.48
N ALA A 109 -7.83 10.19 -21.20
CA ALA A 109 -7.42 11.59 -21.15
C ALA A 109 -7.46 12.24 -22.55
N PRO A 110 -8.19 13.36 -22.74
CA PRO A 110 -8.40 13.95 -24.07
C PRO A 110 -7.22 14.80 -24.55
N ASP A 111 -6.37 15.27 -23.62
CA ASP A 111 -5.26 16.16 -23.92
C ASP A 111 -4.03 15.88 -23.05
N LYS A 112 -2.91 16.48 -23.47
CA LYS A 112 -1.61 16.32 -22.80
C LYS A 112 -1.56 16.97 -21.42
N THR A 113 -2.35 18.01 -21.18
CA THR A 113 -2.36 18.73 -19.90
C THR A 113 -2.99 17.86 -18.82
N LEU A 114 -4.15 17.25 -19.10
CA LEU A 114 -4.77 16.31 -18.19
C LEU A 114 -3.91 15.07 -18.00
N ALA A 115 -3.37 14.50 -19.07
CA ALA A 115 -2.46 13.35 -18.97
C ALA A 115 -1.25 13.67 -18.08
N ALA A 116 -0.66 14.86 -18.20
CA ALA A 116 0.44 15.30 -17.35
C ALA A 116 0.05 15.38 -15.87
N SER A 117 -1.11 15.96 -15.56
CA SER A 117 -1.62 16.03 -14.18
C SER A 117 -1.80 14.64 -13.59
N LEU A 118 -2.48 13.75 -14.31
CA LEU A 118 -2.75 12.38 -13.86
C LEU A 118 -1.47 11.59 -13.61
N VAL A 119 -0.48 11.68 -14.52
CA VAL A 119 0.81 11.00 -14.35
C VAL A 119 1.61 11.59 -13.19
N ASN A 120 1.56 12.91 -12.96
CA ASN A 120 2.17 13.55 -11.78
C ASN A 120 1.53 13.03 -10.47
N GLU A 121 0.20 12.95 -10.42
CA GLU A 121 -0.54 12.47 -9.26
C GLU A 121 -0.26 10.97 -8.98
N MET A 122 -0.21 10.15 -10.04
CA MET A 122 0.17 8.74 -9.93
C MET A 122 1.59 8.56 -9.37
N ALA A 123 2.54 9.39 -9.82
CA ALA A 123 3.91 9.37 -9.30
C ALA A 123 3.94 9.75 -7.81
N ALA A 124 3.22 10.81 -7.42
CA ALA A 124 3.13 11.24 -6.02
C ALA A 124 2.55 10.14 -5.11
N ILE A 125 1.53 9.42 -5.57
CA ILE A 125 0.97 8.27 -4.82
C ILE A 125 1.98 7.13 -4.72
N ALA A 126 2.70 6.81 -5.79
CA ALA A 126 3.72 5.77 -5.76
C ALA A 126 4.87 6.11 -4.79
N GLU A 127 5.26 7.38 -4.70
CA GLU A 127 6.22 7.87 -3.70
C GLU A 127 5.69 7.78 -2.27
N GLN A 128 4.42 8.15 -2.04
CA GLN A 128 3.76 8.00 -0.75
C GLN A 128 3.70 6.53 -0.32
N GLU A 129 3.39 5.63 -1.26
CA GLU A 129 3.35 4.21 -0.99
C GLU A 129 4.75 3.63 -0.75
N LEU A 130 5.78 4.13 -1.43
CA LEU A 130 7.16 3.73 -1.18
C LEU A 130 7.59 4.09 0.25
N ARG A 131 7.29 5.31 0.70
CA ARG A 131 7.54 5.73 2.09
C ARG A 131 6.76 4.86 3.07
N ASN A 132 5.47 4.64 2.82
CA ASN A 132 4.62 3.80 3.65
C ASN A 132 5.16 2.36 3.81
N ALA A 133 5.61 1.74 2.72
CA ALA A 133 6.20 0.41 2.74
C ALA A 133 7.52 0.37 3.53
N ARG A 134 8.38 1.40 3.38
CA ARG A 134 9.62 1.53 4.15
C ARG A 134 9.35 1.71 5.65
N ASP A 135 8.36 2.51 6.02
CA ASP A 135 8.02 2.78 7.42
C ASP A 135 7.46 1.55 8.15
N ALA A 136 6.79 0.66 7.43
CA ALA A 136 6.23 -0.57 7.96
C ALA A 136 7.27 -1.70 8.12
N LEU A 137 8.30 -1.71 7.28
CA LEU A 137 9.27 -2.79 7.18
C LEU A 137 9.95 -3.13 8.53
N PRO A 138 10.42 -2.16 9.36
CA PRO A 138 11.04 -2.46 10.64
C PRO A 138 10.12 -3.20 11.62
N ALA A 139 8.83 -2.85 11.65
CA ALA A 139 7.87 -3.49 12.55
C ALA A 139 7.65 -4.96 12.18
N VAL A 140 7.53 -5.24 10.88
CA VAL A 140 7.32 -6.59 10.35
C VAL A 140 8.58 -7.47 10.49
N TYR A 141 9.77 -6.87 10.47
CA TYR A 141 11.01 -7.57 10.81
C TYR A 141 11.08 -7.95 12.29
N ALA A 142 10.62 -7.06 13.18
CA ALA A 142 10.75 -7.22 14.62
C ALA A 142 9.70 -8.16 15.23
N ASP A 143 8.53 -8.35 14.60
CA ASP A 143 7.42 -9.12 15.18
C ASP A 143 6.80 -10.11 14.19
N SER A 144 7.05 -11.40 14.44
CA SER A 144 6.55 -12.51 13.61
C SER A 144 5.05 -12.75 13.71
N ARG A 145 4.33 -12.06 14.62
CA ARG A 145 2.85 -12.10 14.65
C ARG A 145 2.25 -11.39 13.43
N LEU A 146 3.00 -10.45 12.85
CA LEU A 146 2.56 -9.64 11.72
C LEU A 146 2.62 -10.42 10.40
N GLY A 147 1.64 -10.18 9.54
CA GLY A 147 1.56 -10.84 8.23
C GLY A 147 0.84 -12.19 8.23
N TYR A 148 0.16 -12.58 9.31
CA TYR A 148 -0.69 -13.78 9.36
C TYR A 148 -2.19 -13.41 9.39
N ALA A 149 -3.03 -14.29 8.86
CA ALA A 149 -4.48 -14.19 8.99
C ALA A 149 -5.05 -15.56 9.34
N ASN A 150 -5.96 -15.58 10.33
CA ASN A 150 -6.76 -16.76 10.65
C ASN A 150 -8.01 -16.80 9.74
N SER A 151 -8.38 -17.97 9.22
CA SER A 151 -9.68 -18.18 8.57
C SER A 151 -10.64 -18.87 9.54
N GLY A 152 -11.62 -18.13 10.04
CA GLY A 152 -12.62 -18.60 11.01
C GLY A 152 -13.80 -19.37 10.39
N ASN A 153 -13.63 -20.03 9.24
CA ASN A 153 -14.69 -20.81 8.62
C ASN A 153 -14.51 -22.30 8.95
N ASN A 154 -15.60 -22.93 9.40
CA ASN A 154 -15.66 -24.24 10.05
C ASN A 154 -15.29 -25.39 9.09
N ASP A 155 -15.33 -25.12 7.78
CA ASP A 155 -14.96 -26.01 6.68
C ASP A 155 -13.46 -25.95 6.33
N GLN A 156 -12.68 -25.12 7.01
CA GLN A 156 -11.25 -24.88 6.74
C GLN A 156 -10.34 -25.31 7.92
N ILE A 157 -10.78 -26.26 8.74
CA ILE A 157 -9.92 -26.92 9.73
C ILE A 157 -8.80 -27.66 8.99
N GLY A 158 -7.55 -27.25 9.20
CA GLY A 158 -6.38 -27.96 8.66
C GLY A 158 -5.89 -27.49 7.30
N VAL A 159 -6.41 -26.39 6.73
CA VAL A 159 -5.77 -25.72 5.59
C VAL A 159 -4.86 -24.62 6.14
N PRO A 160 -3.53 -24.82 6.21
CA PRO A 160 -2.63 -23.77 6.63
C PRO A 160 -2.70 -22.64 5.59
N ARG A 161 -3.43 -21.58 5.91
CA ARG A 161 -3.21 -20.28 5.26
C ARG A 161 -1.86 -19.78 5.78
N ALA A 162 -0.80 -20.24 5.13
CA ALA A 162 0.54 -19.67 5.26
C ALA A 162 0.48 -18.14 5.09
N GLY A 163 1.43 -17.43 5.72
CA GLY A 163 1.43 -15.97 5.89
C GLY A 163 0.89 -15.16 4.71
N VAL A 164 0.06 -14.16 5.03
CA VAL A 164 -0.46 -13.14 4.10
C VAL A 164 0.69 -12.34 3.49
N TYR A 165 1.70 -12.02 4.31
CA TYR A 165 2.94 -11.39 3.88
C TYR A 165 4.08 -11.61 4.88
N SER A 166 5.30 -11.27 4.46
CA SER A 166 6.52 -11.23 5.27
C SER A 166 7.32 -9.95 4.98
N ALA A 167 8.38 -9.68 5.74
CA ALA A 167 9.32 -8.58 5.45
C ALA A 167 9.86 -8.67 4.00
N ALA A 168 10.27 -9.85 3.55
CA ALA A 168 10.71 -10.09 2.17
C ALA A 168 9.63 -9.75 1.12
N SER A 169 8.35 -9.87 1.49
CA SER A 169 7.24 -9.50 0.60
C SER A 169 7.07 -7.98 0.49
N ILE A 170 7.37 -7.24 1.56
CA ILE A 170 7.41 -5.77 1.56
C ILE A 170 8.62 -5.26 0.76
N GLU A 171 9.79 -5.90 0.89
CA GLU A 171 10.98 -5.56 0.11
C GLU A 171 10.75 -5.73 -1.41
N LYS A 172 10.03 -6.78 -1.81
CA LYS A 172 9.59 -6.95 -3.21
C LYS A 172 8.69 -5.80 -3.67
N LYS A 173 7.76 -5.35 -2.83
CA LYS A 173 6.92 -4.18 -3.13
C LYS A 173 7.77 -2.91 -3.25
N ILE A 174 8.71 -2.68 -2.35
CA ILE A 174 9.65 -1.54 -2.41
C ILE A 174 10.41 -1.56 -3.74
N THR A 175 10.95 -2.71 -4.13
CA THR A 175 11.66 -2.87 -5.41
C THR A 175 10.73 -2.56 -6.60
N GLN A 176 9.49 -3.05 -6.57
CA GLN A 176 8.50 -2.77 -7.61
C GLN A 176 8.14 -1.28 -7.70
N LEU A 177 7.99 -0.58 -6.57
CA LEU A 177 7.69 0.85 -6.53
C LEU A 177 8.86 1.70 -7.03
N VAL A 178 10.10 1.30 -6.70
CA VAL A 178 11.30 1.95 -7.25
C VAL A 178 11.33 1.81 -8.78
N ARG A 179 11.09 0.61 -9.31
CA ARG A 179 10.99 0.38 -10.75
C ARG A 179 9.86 1.20 -11.39
N LEU A 180 8.69 1.22 -10.76
CA LEU A 180 7.53 2.01 -11.21
C LEU A 180 7.90 3.49 -11.36
N LEU A 181 8.57 4.07 -10.37
CA LEU A 181 8.97 5.48 -10.35
C LEU A 181 10.11 5.79 -11.34
N GLN A 182 11.08 4.88 -11.49
CA GLN A 182 12.28 5.11 -12.30
C GLN A 182 12.12 4.73 -13.77
N GLU A 183 11.24 3.78 -14.09
CA GLU A 183 11.11 3.21 -15.42
C GLU A 183 9.70 3.40 -16.00
N GLU A 184 8.68 2.91 -15.31
CA GLU A 184 7.31 2.81 -15.85
C GLU A 184 6.64 4.19 -15.98
N ILE A 185 6.75 5.06 -14.96
CA ILE A 185 6.22 6.43 -14.99
C ILE A 185 6.95 7.28 -16.06
N PRO A 186 8.30 7.31 -16.14
CA PRO A 186 8.99 8.00 -17.23
C PRO A 186 8.67 7.43 -18.62
N ALA A 187 8.48 6.11 -18.76
CA ALA A 187 8.05 5.51 -20.02
C ALA A 187 6.66 6.01 -20.42
N CYS A 188 5.70 6.03 -19.49
CA CYS A 188 4.38 6.60 -19.72
C CYS A 188 4.47 8.07 -20.18
N ARG A 189 5.28 8.90 -19.52
CA ARG A 189 5.49 10.30 -19.95
C ARG A 189 5.92 10.41 -21.41
N ARG A 190 6.87 9.56 -21.84
CA ARG A 190 7.31 9.53 -23.25
C ARG A 190 6.17 9.17 -24.20
N THR A 191 5.37 8.15 -23.86
CA THR A 191 4.21 7.74 -24.67
C THR A 191 3.17 8.86 -24.83
N HIS A 192 2.98 9.70 -23.81
CA HIS A 192 2.07 10.86 -23.87
C HIS A 192 2.75 12.16 -24.36
N GLY A 193 4.03 12.11 -24.75
CA GLY A 193 4.78 13.28 -25.21
C GLY A 193 4.99 14.36 -24.13
N LEU A 194 5.14 13.92 -22.88
CA LEU A 194 5.30 14.76 -21.69
C LEU A 194 6.76 14.89 -21.29
N ALA A 195 7.15 16.06 -20.78
CA ALA A 195 8.46 16.24 -20.18
C ALA A 195 8.59 15.47 -18.85
N ASN A 196 9.79 14.99 -18.55
CA ASN A 196 10.10 14.50 -17.22
C ASN A 196 10.19 15.69 -16.25
N PRO A 197 9.66 15.57 -15.02
CA PRO A 197 9.86 16.58 -14.01
C PRO A 197 11.36 16.74 -13.77
N LYS A 198 11.81 17.98 -13.55
CA LYS A 198 13.20 18.24 -13.18
C LYS A 198 13.50 17.41 -11.92
N LYS A 199 14.50 16.54 -11.97
CA LYS A 199 14.96 15.81 -10.78
C LYS A 199 15.38 16.87 -9.75
N ASN A 200 14.66 16.99 -8.65
CA ASN A 200 15.25 17.58 -7.45
C ASN A 200 16.38 16.64 -7.03
N THR A 201 17.61 17.13 -7.10
CA THR A 201 18.85 16.41 -6.83
C THR A 201 19.09 16.11 -5.35
N GLU A 202 18.04 16.03 -4.54
CA GLU A 202 18.20 15.59 -3.15
C GLU A 202 18.09 14.07 -3.07
N PRO A 203 19.08 13.39 -2.48
CA PRO A 203 19.02 11.95 -2.29
C PRO A 203 17.84 11.62 -1.38
N ILE A 204 17.00 10.69 -1.85
CA ILE A 204 15.97 10.05 -1.03
C ILE A 204 16.73 9.24 0.04
N GLN A 205 16.91 9.82 1.22
CA GLN A 205 17.44 9.15 2.42
C GLN A 205 16.45 8.10 2.93
#